data_AF-A0A5C8VFE3-F1
#
_entry.id   AF-A0A5C8VFE3-F1
#
_cell.length_a   1.000
_cell.length_b   1.000
_cell.length_c   1.000
_cell.angle_alpha   90.00
_cell.angle_beta   90.00
_cell.angle_gamma   90.00
#
_symmetry.space_group_name_H-M   'P 1'
#
loop_
_entity.id
_entity.type
_entity.pdbx_description
1 polymer ?
#
loop_
_entity_poly.entity_id
_entity_poly.type
_entity_poly.pdbx_seq_one_letter_code
_entity_poly.pdbx_strand_id
1 'polypeptide(L)' 'MSSTPTRCIALTKELEAYLQAQVASGRYASVSEVIRSALRLMIDREAPILAPRSRRGSLKTGRPSA' A
#
# COMPACT_ATOMS: atom_id res chain seq x y z
N MET A 1 14.45 -3.69 9.27
CA MET A 1 13.27 -2.98 9.81
C MET A 1 12.59 -2.27 8.65
N SER A 2 11.35 -2.65 8.30
CA SER A 2 10.65 -2.05 7.14
C SER A 2 10.08 -0.70 7.55
N SER A 3 10.81 0.37 7.25
CA SER A 3 10.36 1.74 7.53
C SER A 3 9.30 2.11 6.51
N THR A 4 8.05 2.27 6.95
CA THR A 4 6.97 2.78 6.08
C THR A 4 7.03 4.30 6.15
N PRO A 5 7.47 5.01 5.09
CA PRO A 5 7.63 6.46 5.14
C PRO A 5 6.28 7.15 5.21
N THR A 6 6.09 8.02 6.21
CA THR A 6 4.87 8.84 6.36
C THR A 6 4.94 10.05 5.44
N ARG A 7 3.85 10.33 4.71
CA ARG A 7 3.68 11.51 3.86
C ARG A 7 2.36 12.19 4.25
N CYS A 8 2.39 13.51 4.47
CA CYS A 8 1.18 14.30 4.69
C CYS A 8 0.63 14.77 3.34
N ILE A 9 -0.67 14.64 3.12
CA ILE A 9 -1.35 14.99 1.87
C ILE A 9 -2.58 15.83 2.23
N ALA A 10 -2.83 16.91 1.50
CA ALA A 10 -4.05 17.69 1.64
C ALA A 10 -5.19 17.00 0.89
N LEU A 11 -6.33 16.81 1.56
CA LEU A 11 -7.53 16.19 1.01
C LEU A 11 -8.66 17.23 0.95
N THR A 12 -9.53 17.10 -0.05
CA THR A 12 -10.77 17.89 -0.09
C THR A 12 -11.77 17.35 0.92
N LYS A 13 -12.72 18.19 1.35
CA LYS A 13 -13.76 17.82 2.33
C LYS A 13 -14.58 16.59 1.89
N GLU A 14 -14.85 16.47 0.59
CA GLU A 14 -15.58 15.34 0.01
C GLU A 14 -14.81 14.02 0.17
N LEU A 15 -13.50 14.05 -0.07
CA LEU A 15 -12.63 12.87 0.11
C LEU A 15 -12.51 12.50 1.59
N GLU A 16 -12.41 13.50 2.47
CA GLU A 16 -12.39 13.25 3.92
C GLU A 16 -13.68 12.56 4.39
N ALA A 17 -14.85 13.06 3.97
CA ALA A 17 -16.14 12.45 4.30
C ALA A 17 -16.23 10.99 3.79
N TYR A 18 -15.75 10.73 2.57
CA TYR A 18 -15.67 9.38 2.03
C TYR A 18 -14.78 8.47 2.89
N LEU A 19 -13.59 8.93 3.26
CA LEU A 19 -12.64 8.16 4.07
C LEU A 19 -13.21 7.86 5.46
N GLN A 20 -13.87 8.83 6.09
CA GLN A 20 -14.55 8.61 7.38
C GLN A 20 -15.68 7.58 7.26
N ALA A 21 -16.49 7.62 6.19
CA ALA A 21 -17.52 6.62 5.95
C ALA A 21 -16.93 5.20 5.77
N GLN A 22 -15.77 5.08 5.10
CA GLN A 22 -15.09 3.79 4.94
C GLN A 22 -14.57 3.23 6.27
N VAL A 23 -14.01 4.09 7.14
CA VAL A 23 -13.59 3.66 8.48
C VAL A 23 -14.81 3.31 9.34
N ALA A 24 -15.87 4.11 9.30
CA ALA A 24 -17.12 3.85 10.03
C ALA A 24 -17.81 2.55 9.57
N SER A 25 -17.60 2.13 8.32
CA SER A 25 -18.10 0.82 7.83
C SER A 25 -17.43 -0.39 8.49
N GLY A 26 -16.36 -0.18 9.27
CA GLY A 26 -15.62 -1.24 9.96
C GLY A 26 -14.68 -2.04 9.05
N ARG A 27 -14.65 -1.76 7.74
CA ARG A 27 -13.76 -2.45 6.79
C ARG A 27 -12.29 -2.06 6.94
N TYR A 28 -12.02 -0.87 7.48
CA TYR A 28 -10.67 -0.33 7.60
C TYR A 28 -10.44 0.25 8.98
N ALA A 29 -9.30 -0.07 9.59
CA ALA A 29 -8.94 0.42 10.92
C ALA A 29 -8.54 1.90 10.95
N SER A 30 -8.12 2.48 9.82
CA SER A 30 -7.70 3.87 9.74
C SER A 30 -7.81 4.43 8.32
N VAL A 31 -7.81 5.76 8.20
CA VAL A 31 -7.74 6.46 6.91
C VAL A 31 -6.53 6.04 6.09
N SER A 32 -5.37 5.85 6.74
CA SER A 32 -4.15 5.37 6.08
C SER A 32 -4.31 3.97 5.46
N GLU A 33 -5.12 3.10 6.08
CA GLU A 33 -5.47 1.78 5.56
C GLU A 33 -6.35 1.88 4.30
N VAL A 34 -7.31 2.80 4.31
CA VAL A 34 -8.19 3.09 3.17
C VAL A 34 -7.37 3.61 1.99
N ILE A 35 -6.48 4.59 2.24
CA ILE A 35 -5.63 5.19 1.20
C ILE A 35 -4.69 4.15 0.61
N ARG A 36 -4.05 3.30 1.43
CA ARG A 36 -3.20 2.21 0.92
C ARG A 36 -3.98 1.24 0.04
N SER A 37 -5.21 0.93 0.40
CA SER A 37 -6.07 0.03 -0.37
C SER A 37 -6.53 0.66 -1.69
N ALA A 38 -6.90 1.94 -1.67
CA ALA A 38 -7.22 2.71 -2.87
C ALA A 38 -6.03 2.79 -3.84
N LEU A 39 -4.82 3.06 -3.33
CA LEU A 39 -3.61 3.08 -4.15
C LEU A 39 -3.27 1.71 -4.73
N ARG A 40 -3.48 0.61 -3.99
CA ARG A 40 -3.31 -0.75 -4.53
C ARG A 40 -4.27 -1.04 -5.68
N LEU A 41 -5.55 -0.66 -5.54
CA LEU A 41 -6.53 -0.80 -6.61
C LEU A 41 -6.20 0.07 -7.82
N MET A 42 -5.70 1.27 -7.60
CA MET A 42 -5.23 2.15 -8.67
C MET A 42 -4.03 1.53 -9.39
N ILE A 43 -3.05 1.01 -8.64
CA ILE A 43 -1.90 0.31 -9.20
C ILE A 43 -2.37 -0.90 -10.00
N ASP A 44 -3.29 -1.73 -9.51
CA ASP A 44 -3.76 -2.93 -10.23
C ASP A 44 -4.44 -2.58 -11.57
N ARG A 45 -5.21 -1.49 -11.59
CA ARG A 45 -5.82 -0.94 -12.82
C ARG A 45 -4.76 -0.40 -13.80
N GLU A 46 -3.73 0.26 -13.27
CA GLU A 46 -2.64 0.86 -14.05
C GLU A 46 -1.51 -0.14 -14.36
N ALA A 47 -1.48 -1.31 -13.70
CA ALA A 47 -0.40 -2.29 -13.75
C ALA A 47 -0.20 -3.03 -15.09
N PRO A 48 -1.11 -3.00 -16.10
CA PRO A 48 -0.68 -3.36 -17.45
C PRO A 48 0.46 -2.45 -17.95
N ILE A 49 0.60 -1.24 -17.41
CA ILE A 49 1.50 -0.18 -17.90
C ILE A 49 2.77 -0.07 -17.04
N LEU A 50 2.72 -0.48 -15.76
CA LEU A 50 3.82 -0.28 -14.82
C LEU A 50 4.19 -1.55 -14.03
N ALA A 51 4.55 -2.63 -14.72
CA ALA A 51 5.20 -3.77 -14.10
C ALA A 51 6.74 -3.63 -14.16
N PRO A 52 7.42 -3.01 -13.18
CA PRO A 52 8.82 -3.32 -12.99
C PRO A 52 8.87 -4.72 -12.37
N ARG A 53 9.50 -5.63 -13.11
CA ARG A 53 9.97 -6.93 -12.64
C ARG A 53 10.89 -6.71 -11.43
N SER A 54 10.34 -6.58 -10.23
CA SER A 54 11.10 -6.71 -8.99
C SER A 54 11.50 -8.17 -8.86
N ARG A 55 12.61 -8.48 -9.54
CA ARG A 55 13.38 -9.71 -9.48
C ARG A 55 13.48 -10.15 -8.02
N ARG A 56 13.00 -11.37 -7.78
CA ARG A 56 13.58 -12.36 -6.86
C ARG A 56 14.97 -11.94 -6.39
N GLY A 57 15.06 -11.54 -5.12
CA GLY A 57 16.29 -11.11 -4.49
C GLY A 57 16.23 -11.33 -2.98
N SER A 58 15.86 -12.53 -2.55
CA SER A 58 16.07 -13.00 -1.18
C SER A 58 16.13 -14.52 -1.15
N LEU A 59 17.10 -15.09 -1.87
CA LEU A 59 17.68 -16.37 -1.49
C LEU A 59 18.69 -16.08 -0.39
N LYS A 60 18.21 -16.04 0.85
CA LYS A 60 19.07 -16.17 2.02
C LYS A 60 19.17 -17.65 2.37
N THR A 61 20.39 -18.03 2.76
CA THR A 61 20.78 -19.17 3.62
C THR A 61 20.86 -20.58 3.02
N GLY A 62 22.11 -20.99 2.75
CA GLY A 62 22.55 -22.38 2.69
C GLY A 62 24.09 -22.44 2.65
N ARG A 63 24.75 -22.42 3.81
CA ARG A 63 26.15 -22.86 3.96
C ARG A 63 26.28 -24.31 3.48
N PRO A 64 27.36 -24.69 2.79
CA PRO A 64 27.92 -26.02 2.95
C PRO A 64 29.27 -25.93 3.63
N SER A 65 29.39 -26.64 4.76
CA SER A 65 30.66 -27.05 5.35
C SER A 65 31.28 -28.14 4.46
N ALA A 66 32.54 -27.96 4.08
CA ALA A 66 33.53 -29.02 3.83
C ALA A 66 34.92 -28.37 3.80
#